data_AF-A0A6H3S4J0-F1
#
_entry.id   AF-A0A6H3S4J0-F1
#
_cell.length_a   1.000
_cell.length_b   1.000
_cell.length_c   1.000
_cell.angle_alpha   90.00
_cell.angle_beta   90.00
_cell.angle_gamma   90.00
#
_symmetry.space_group_name_H-M   'P 1'
#
loop_
_entity.id
_entity.type
_entity.pdbx_description
1 polymer ?
#
loop_
_entity_poly.entity_id
_entity_poly.type
_entity_poly.pdbx_seq_one_letter_code
_entity_poly.pdbx_strand_id
1 'polypeptide(L)'
;MVKIWRSRDIIGAEDAQRWENKADASHRHKVADIDGLPEKIDEFTRSKAEKVDLTGHINNRNNPHGVTKQQVGLGNVDNVRQASYTDHEATKREVNEQEQRLSLLEEMVLQNAFYIPIKAEDNANVLLGDENNNLVVADWKYQIVEREE
;
A
#
# COMPACT_ATOMS: atom_id res chain seq x y z
N MET A 1 16.98 76.33 -59.24
CA MET A 1 15.76 75.51 -59.31
C MET A 1 16.12 74.09 -58.86
N VAL A 2 15.75 73.69 -57.64
CA VAL A 2 16.11 72.35 -57.12
C VAL A 2 15.07 71.35 -57.61
N LYS A 3 15.49 70.37 -58.42
CA LYS A 3 14.63 69.25 -58.82
C LYS A 3 14.45 68.34 -57.61
N ILE A 4 13.25 68.33 -57.04
CA ILE A 4 12.86 67.35 -56.01
C ILE A 4 12.41 66.10 -56.76
N TRP A 5 13.25 65.06 -56.74
CA TRP A 5 12.91 63.75 -57.28
C TRP A 5 11.91 63.06 -56.35
N ARG A 6 10.79 62.57 -56.89
CA ARG A 6 9.87 61.73 -56.12
C ARG A 6 10.32 60.28 -56.23
N SER A 7 10.00 59.44 -55.23
CA SER A 7 10.44 58.03 -55.18
C SER A 7 10.09 57.22 -56.44
N ARG A 8 9.04 57.62 -57.17
CA ARG A 8 8.58 57.01 -58.43
C ARG A 8 9.46 57.36 -59.65
N ASP A 9 10.32 58.36 -59.54
CA ASP A 9 11.23 58.80 -60.59
C ASP A 9 12.60 58.10 -60.51
N ILE A 10 12.89 57.44 -59.39
CA ILE A 10 14.22 56.85 -59.07
C ILE A 10 14.28 55.37 -59.48
N ILE A 11 13.13 54.69 -59.51
CA ILE A 11 13.03 53.27 -59.78
C ILE A 11 11.86 53.10 -60.76
N GLY A 12 12.13 52.52 -61.93
CA GLY A 12 11.11 52.35 -62.98
C GLY A 12 9.90 51.58 -62.45
N ALA A 13 8.71 51.82 -63.02
CA ALA A 13 7.48 51.16 -62.57
C ALA A 13 7.57 49.62 -62.59
N GLU A 14 8.33 49.06 -63.54
CA GLU A 14 8.61 47.63 -63.64
C GLU A 14 9.50 47.11 -62.50
N ASP A 15 10.50 47.91 -62.11
CA ASP A 15 11.34 47.60 -60.97
C ASP A 15 10.52 47.69 -59.68
N ALA A 16 9.70 48.73 -59.47
CA ALA A 16 8.81 48.79 -58.31
C ALA A 16 7.90 47.55 -58.19
N GLN A 17 7.29 47.11 -59.31
CA GLN A 17 6.47 45.91 -59.35
C GLN A 17 7.27 44.63 -59.04
N ARG A 18 8.52 44.53 -59.50
CA ARG A 18 9.41 43.41 -59.22
C ARG A 18 9.79 43.31 -57.75
N TRP A 19 9.95 44.43 -57.06
CA TRP A 19 10.23 44.44 -55.62
C TRP A 19 8.99 44.08 -54.80
N GLU A 20 7.80 44.54 -55.20
CA GLU A 20 6.54 44.12 -54.57
C GLU A 20 6.28 42.61 -54.75
N ASN A 21 6.54 42.05 -55.93
CA ASN A 21 6.37 40.61 -56.17
C ASN A 21 7.41 39.74 -55.43
N LYS A 22 8.61 40.27 -55.15
CA LYS A 22 9.60 39.58 -54.30
C LYS A 22 9.17 39.47 -52.83
N ALA A 23 8.25 40.34 -52.42
CA ALA A 23 7.65 40.33 -51.09
C ALA A 23 6.30 39.59 -51.08
N ASP A 24 5.96 38.79 -52.10
CA ASP A 24 4.71 38.03 -52.09
C ASP A 24 4.66 37.03 -50.92
N ALA A 25 3.44 36.78 -50.46
CA ALA A 25 3.13 35.97 -49.28
C ALA A 25 3.55 34.48 -49.37
N SER A 26 4.13 34.04 -50.50
CA SER A 26 4.65 32.68 -50.69
C SER A 26 6.15 32.56 -50.44
N HIS A 27 6.86 33.67 -50.21
CA HIS A 27 8.26 33.64 -49.86
C HIS A 27 8.49 32.84 -48.56
N ARG A 28 9.22 31.73 -48.69
CA ARG A 28 9.65 30.88 -47.57
C ARG A 28 11.17 30.93 -47.49
N HIS A 29 11.71 31.33 -46.34
CA HIS A 29 13.11 31.10 -46.02
C HIS A 29 13.34 29.62 -45.69
N LYS A 30 14.38 29.00 -46.25
CA LYS A 30 14.89 27.76 -45.66
C LYS A 30 15.55 28.13 -44.33
N VAL A 31 15.55 27.21 -43.36
CA VAL A 31 16.21 27.44 -42.05
C VAL A 31 17.68 27.87 -42.22
N ALA A 32 18.35 27.38 -43.27
CA ALA A 32 19.73 27.75 -43.60
C ALA A 32 19.91 29.20 -44.08
N ASP A 33 18.84 29.88 -44.50
CA ASP A 33 18.90 31.26 -44.99
C ASP A 33 18.83 32.29 -43.85
N ILE A 34 18.54 31.84 -42.62
CA ILE A 34 18.41 32.68 -41.43
C ILE A 34 19.64 32.44 -40.55
N ASP A 35 20.58 33.37 -40.64
CA ASP A 35 21.84 33.31 -39.89
C ASP A 35 21.58 33.22 -38.38
N GLY A 36 22.23 32.25 -37.71
CA GLY A 36 22.05 32.00 -36.29
C GLY A 36 20.79 31.23 -35.87
N LEU A 37 19.87 30.91 -36.80
CA LEU A 37 18.66 30.13 -36.47
C LEU A 37 18.95 28.66 -36.14
N PRO A 38 19.82 27.94 -36.89
CA PRO A 38 20.22 26.58 -36.53
C PRO A 38 20.79 26.50 -35.11
N GLU A 39 21.65 27.44 -34.73
CA GLU A 39 22.28 27.51 -33.42
C GLU A 39 21.26 27.77 -32.31
N LYS A 40 20.28 28.66 -32.55
CA LYS A 40 19.18 28.92 -31.61
C LYS A 40 18.24 27.73 -31.45
N ILE A 41 17.97 26.99 -32.54
CA ILE A 41 17.17 25.76 -32.50
C ILE A 41 17.91 24.70 -31.67
N ASP A 42 19.22 24.57 -31.87
CA ASP A 42 20.06 23.65 -31.11
C ASP A 42 20.16 24.03 -29.63
N GLU A 43 20.29 25.32 -29.31
CA GLU A 43 20.29 25.84 -27.94
C GLU A 43 18.95 25.59 -27.24
N PHE A 44 17.83 25.91 -27.90
CA PHE A 44 16.50 25.65 -27.37
C PHE A 44 16.27 24.15 -27.12
N THR A 45 16.66 23.31 -28.08
CA THR A 45 16.53 21.85 -27.97
C THR A 45 17.42 21.29 -26.84
N ARG A 46 18.64 21.82 -26.67
CA ARG A 46 19.55 21.47 -25.59
C ARG A 46 19.04 21.91 -24.21
N SER A 47 18.40 23.08 -24.12
CA SER A 47 17.83 23.59 -22.85
C SER A 47 16.62 22.77 -22.38
N LYS A 48 15.78 22.29 -23.31
CA LYS A 48 14.64 21.41 -22.99
C LYS A 48 15.08 20.00 -22.62
N ALA A 49 16.22 19.58 -23.15
CA ALA A 49 16.89 18.33 -22.86
C ALA A 49 18.15 18.57 -22.02
N GLU A 50 18.07 19.36 -20.94
CA GLU A 50 19.10 19.28 -19.90
C GLU A 50 19.06 17.87 -19.32
N LYS A 51 19.83 17.00 -19.98
CA LYS A 51 20.06 15.61 -19.64
C LYS A 51 20.51 15.48 -18.20
N VAL A 52 21.13 16.53 -17.63
CA VAL A 52 21.53 16.63 -16.24
C VAL A 52 20.31 16.63 -15.30
N ASP A 53 19.30 17.47 -15.54
CA ASP A 53 18.08 17.51 -14.71
C ASP A 53 17.27 16.23 -14.84
N LEU A 54 17.14 15.68 -16.05
CA LEU A 54 16.45 14.41 -16.24
C LEU A 54 17.24 13.23 -15.64
N THR A 55 18.56 13.20 -15.80
CA THR A 55 19.42 12.17 -15.19
C THR A 55 19.40 12.30 -13.67
N GLY A 56 19.40 13.53 -13.15
CA GLY A 56 19.23 13.83 -11.74
C GLY A 56 17.88 13.33 -11.24
N HIS A 57 16.80 13.60 -11.97
CA HIS A 57 15.45 13.13 -11.65
C HIS A 57 15.34 11.60 -11.68
N ILE A 58 15.86 10.93 -12.72
CA ILE A 58 15.86 9.46 -12.85
C ILE A 58 16.66 8.80 -11.72
N ASN A 59 17.79 9.40 -11.33
CA ASN A 59 18.62 8.89 -10.25
C ASN A 59 18.14 9.33 -8.85
N ASN A 60 17.22 10.28 -8.77
CA ASN A 60 16.69 10.77 -7.51
C ASN A 60 15.73 9.73 -6.91
N ARG A 61 16.21 9.02 -5.90
CA ARG A 61 15.40 8.09 -5.09
C ARG A 61 14.77 8.74 -3.85
N ASN A 62 14.94 10.06 -3.68
CA ASN A 62 14.21 10.82 -2.69
C ASN A 62 12.82 11.13 -3.23
N ASN A 63 11.87 10.19 -3.05
CA ASN A 63 10.43 10.35 -3.28
C ASN A 63 10.02 10.81 -4.70
N PRO A 64 9.38 9.98 -5.56
CA PRO A 64 8.59 8.79 -5.19
C PRO A 64 9.24 7.41 -5.39
N HIS A 65 10.43 7.29 -5.96
CA HIS A 65 10.97 5.96 -6.30
C HIS A 65 11.91 5.41 -5.22
N GLY A 66 11.47 4.36 -4.52
CA GLY A 66 12.29 3.62 -3.57
C GLY A 66 12.38 4.26 -2.18
N VAL A 67 11.28 4.87 -1.72
CA VAL A 67 11.20 5.48 -0.39
C VAL A 67 11.52 4.44 0.69
N THR A 68 12.54 4.72 1.48
CA THR A 68 13.04 3.90 2.59
C THR A 68 12.21 4.15 3.86
N LYS A 69 12.23 3.18 4.78
CA LYS A 69 11.63 3.35 6.12
C LYS A 69 12.16 4.57 6.85
N GLN A 70 13.45 4.87 6.69
CA GLN A 70 14.09 6.03 7.29
C GLN A 70 13.47 7.33 6.77
N GLN A 71 13.20 7.42 5.47
CA GLN A 71 12.62 8.64 4.86
C GLN A 71 11.21 8.96 5.34
N VAL A 72 10.42 7.96 5.74
CA VAL A 72 9.06 8.14 6.29
C VAL A 72 9.01 8.09 7.82
N GLY A 73 10.16 8.11 8.50
CA GLY A 73 10.23 8.07 9.97
C GLY A 73 9.92 6.71 10.60
N LEU A 74 9.83 5.64 9.80
CA LEU A 74 9.57 4.26 10.24
C LEU A 74 10.86 3.44 10.43
N GLY A 75 12.01 4.09 10.59
CA GLY A 75 13.33 3.43 10.61
C GLY A 75 13.48 2.35 11.69
N ASN A 76 12.79 2.49 12.82
CA ASN A 76 12.82 1.54 13.94
C ASN A 76 11.63 0.57 13.93
N VAL A 77 10.74 0.66 12.95
CA VAL A 77 9.52 -0.16 12.88
C VAL A 77 9.83 -1.41 12.07
N ASP A 78 9.59 -2.59 12.65
CA ASP A 78 9.76 -3.87 11.95
C ASP A 78 8.64 -4.13 10.93
N ASN A 79 8.95 -4.87 9.86
CA ASN A 79 7.93 -5.34 8.91
C ASN A 79 7.39 -6.69 9.40
N VAL A 80 6.42 -6.65 10.31
CA VAL A 80 5.78 -7.84 10.83
C VAL A 80 4.41 -8.01 10.18
N ARG A 81 4.13 -9.23 9.68
CA ARG A 81 2.82 -9.56 9.12
C ARG A 81 1.79 -9.59 10.23
N GLN A 82 0.74 -8.78 10.12
CA GLN A 82 -0.38 -8.80 11.05
C GLN A 82 -1.33 -9.95 10.73
N ALA A 83 -1.99 -10.48 11.75
CA ALA A 83 -3.12 -11.39 11.58
C ALA A 83 -4.28 -10.66 10.90
N SER A 84 -5.14 -11.41 10.19
CA SER A 84 -6.38 -10.83 9.68
C SER A 84 -7.30 -10.42 10.83
N TYR A 85 -8.24 -9.51 10.58
CA TYR A 85 -9.22 -9.10 11.58
C TYR A 85 -10.02 -10.30 12.12
N THR A 86 -10.42 -11.20 11.22
CA THR A 86 -11.20 -12.40 11.57
C THR A 86 -10.40 -13.35 12.47
N ASP A 87 -9.12 -13.57 12.16
CA ASP A 87 -8.27 -14.44 12.97
C ASP A 87 -8.02 -13.83 14.35
N HIS A 88 -7.77 -12.51 14.41
CA HIS A 88 -7.54 -11.81 15.67
C HIS A 88 -8.75 -11.87 16.61
N GLU A 89 -9.95 -11.64 16.08
CA GLU A 89 -11.19 -11.72 16.87
C GLU A 89 -11.52 -13.16 17.28
N ALA A 90 -11.21 -14.16 16.44
CA ALA A 90 -11.32 -15.56 16.82
C ALA A 90 -10.39 -15.90 18.01
N THR A 91 -9.12 -15.50 17.96
CA THR A 91 -8.17 -15.71 19.06
C THR A 91 -8.65 -15.05 20.36
N LYS A 92 -9.17 -13.82 20.30
CA LYS A 92 -9.74 -13.15 21.48
C LYS A 92 -10.88 -13.95 22.12
N ARG A 93 -11.77 -14.48 21.29
CA ARG A 93 -12.90 -15.29 21.76
C ARG A 93 -12.41 -16.56 22.44
N GLU A 94 -11.45 -17.26 21.82
CA GLU A 94 -10.87 -18.48 22.40
C GLU A 94 -10.23 -18.22 23.77
N VAL A 95 -9.48 -17.12 23.92
CA VAL A 95 -8.88 -16.73 25.21
C VAL A 95 -9.97 -16.46 26.26
N ASN A 96 -11.01 -15.71 25.91
CA ASN A 96 -12.11 -15.44 26.84
C ASN A 96 -12.86 -16.73 27.26
N GLU A 97 -13.07 -17.66 26.33
CA GLU A 97 -13.67 -18.96 26.65
C GLU A 97 -12.77 -19.79 27.59
N GLN A 98 -11.44 -19.72 27.42
CA GLN A 98 -10.49 -20.37 28.32
C GLN A 98 -10.50 -19.75 29.72
N GLU A 99 -10.57 -18.42 29.83
CA GLU A 99 -10.67 -17.72 31.11
C GLU A 99 -11.95 -18.11 31.86
N GLN A 100 -13.08 -18.20 31.16
CA GLN A 100 -14.34 -18.67 31.75
C GLN A 100 -14.23 -20.12 32.26
N ARG A 101 -13.60 -21.02 31.49
CA ARG A 101 -13.37 -22.41 31.92
C ARG A 101 -12.46 -22.50 33.14
N LEU A 102 -11.40 -21.69 33.19
CA LEU A 102 -10.48 -21.64 34.33
C LEU A 102 -11.20 -21.14 35.59
N SER A 103 -12.01 -20.10 35.46
CA SER A 103 -12.81 -19.57 36.57
C SER A 103 -13.80 -20.62 37.13
N LEU A 104 -14.48 -21.36 36.25
CA LEU A 104 -15.36 -22.46 36.68
C LEU A 104 -14.59 -23.59 37.37
N LEU A 105 -13.40 -23.94 36.89
CA LEU A 105 -12.55 -24.94 37.54
C LEU A 105 -12.05 -24.48 38.91
N GLU A 106 -11.67 -23.21 39.05
CA GLU A 106 -11.26 -22.62 40.32
C GLU A 106 -12.40 -22.68 41.35
N GLU A 107 -13.61 -22.29 40.94
CA GLU A 107 -14.84 -22.46 41.73
C GLU A 107 -15.06 -23.93 42.14
N MET A 108 -14.97 -24.87 41.20
CA MET A 108 -15.18 -26.31 41.47
C MET A 108 -14.15 -26.90 42.46
N VAL A 109 -12.89 -26.46 42.39
CA VAL A 109 -11.84 -26.91 43.31
C VAL A 109 -12.06 -26.32 44.71
N LEU A 110 -12.42 -25.03 44.81
CA LEU A 110 -12.68 -24.37 46.09
C LEU A 110 -13.91 -24.94 46.82
N GLN A 111 -14.91 -25.41 46.06
CA GLN A 111 -16.12 -26.03 46.61
C GLN A 111 -15.92 -27.50 47.02
N ASN A 112 -14.70 -28.06 46.95
CA ASN A 112 -14.40 -29.43 47.41
C ASN A 112 -15.32 -30.52 46.81
N ALA A 113 -15.74 -30.38 45.55
CA ALA A 113 -16.50 -31.42 44.84
C ALA A 113 -15.64 -32.60 44.33
N PHE A 114 -14.50 -32.88 44.99
CA PHE A 114 -13.70 -34.07 44.72
C PHE A 114 -14.15 -35.21 45.63
N TYR A 115 -15.13 -35.97 45.16
CA TYR A 115 -15.46 -37.26 45.78
C TYR A 115 -14.28 -38.21 45.57
N ILE A 116 -13.57 -38.57 46.64
CA ILE A 116 -12.57 -39.65 46.58
C ILE A 116 -13.35 -40.95 46.36
N PRO A 117 -13.18 -41.65 45.23
CA PRO A 117 -13.89 -42.92 45.02
C PRO A 117 -13.32 -43.97 45.97
N ILE A 118 -14.13 -44.43 46.92
CA ILE A 118 -13.81 -45.61 47.71
C ILE A 118 -14.30 -46.82 46.91
N LYS A 119 -13.37 -47.69 46.50
CA LYS A 119 -13.75 -48.96 45.89
C LYS A 119 -14.39 -49.84 46.96
N ALA A 120 -15.65 -50.22 46.76
CA ALA A 120 -16.23 -51.34 47.49
C ALA A 120 -15.56 -52.63 46.99
N GLU A 121 -15.24 -53.54 47.90
CA GLU A 121 -14.50 -54.80 47.62
C GLU A 121 -15.23 -55.72 46.61
N ASP A 122 -16.51 -55.48 46.37
CA ASP A 122 -17.32 -56.16 45.36
C ASP A 122 -17.55 -55.23 44.15
N ASN A 123 -16.74 -55.49 43.12
CA ASN A 123 -16.43 -54.73 41.89
C ASN A 123 -17.57 -54.18 41.01
N ALA A 124 -18.80 -54.02 41.49
CA ALA A 124 -19.90 -53.45 40.69
C ALA A 124 -20.14 -51.95 40.94
N ASN A 125 -19.95 -51.48 42.18
CA ASN A 125 -20.40 -50.14 42.57
C ASN A 125 -19.27 -49.31 43.18
N VAL A 126 -19.11 -48.07 42.70
CA VAL A 126 -18.25 -47.06 43.33
C VAL A 126 -19.10 -46.28 44.33
N LEU A 127 -18.68 -46.27 45.59
CA LEU A 127 -19.34 -45.49 46.64
C LEU A 127 -18.63 -44.13 46.74
N LEU A 128 -19.41 -43.06 46.69
CA LEU A 128 -18.93 -41.70 46.92
C LEU A 128 -19.39 -41.28 48.32
N GLY A 129 -18.47 -40.82 49.16
CA GLY A 129 -18.76 -40.32 50.50
C GLY A 129 -18.60 -38.80 50.58
N ASP A 130 -19.44 -38.13 51.38
CA ASP A 130 -19.21 -36.74 51.79
C ASP A 130 -18.62 -36.63 53.21
N GLU A 131 -18.24 -35.42 53.60
CA GLU A 131 -17.69 -35.09 54.92
C GLU A 131 -18.69 -35.26 56.08
N ASN A 132 -19.97 -35.47 55.75
CA ASN A 132 -21.06 -35.69 56.70
C ASN A 132 -21.44 -37.17 56.81
N ASN A 133 -20.58 -38.08 56.33
CA ASN A 133 -20.77 -39.53 56.37
C ASN A 133 -21.95 -40.04 55.51
N ASN A 134 -22.43 -39.25 54.55
CA ASN A 134 -23.42 -39.69 53.58
C ASN A 134 -22.74 -40.46 52.46
N LEU A 135 -23.35 -41.57 52.03
CA LEU A 135 -22.84 -42.45 50.98
C LEU A 135 -23.82 -42.43 49.80
N VAL A 136 -23.32 -42.14 48.60
CA VAL A 136 -24.06 -42.19 47.34
C VAL A 136 -23.44 -43.23 46.41
N VAL A 137 -24.28 -44.06 45.81
CA VAL A 137 -23.87 -45.08 44.83
C VAL A 137 -23.75 -44.40 43.47
N ALA A 138 -22.54 -44.39 42.89
CA ALA A 138 -22.35 -43.89 41.53
C ALA A 138 -22.76 -44.97 40.51
N ASP A 139 -24.02 -44.92 40.03
CA ASP A 139 -24.47 -45.71 38.88
C ASP A 139 -24.03 -45.00 37.59
N TRP A 140 -22.89 -45.41 37.03
CA TRP A 140 -22.36 -44.90 35.77
C TRP A 140 -23.07 -45.49 34.53
N LYS A 141 -24.34 -45.93 34.67
CA LYS A 141 -25.26 -46.28 33.58
C LYS A 141 -25.62 -45.08 32.67
N TYR A 142 -24.62 -44.44 32.08
CA TYR A 142 -24.78 -43.79 30.78
C TYR A 142 -24.31 -44.77 29.73
N GLN A 143 -25.27 -45.50 29.18
CA GLN A 143 -25.13 -46.38 28.02
C GLN A 143 -24.61 -45.51 26.86
N ILE A 144 -23.39 -45.78 26.38
CA ILE A 144 -22.91 -45.20 25.12
C ILE A 144 -23.85 -45.75 24.04
N VAL A 145 -24.76 -44.90 23.54
CA VAL A 145 -25.53 -45.20 22.34
C VAL A 145 -24.61 -44.97 21.17
N GLU A 146 -24.04 -46.03 20.62
CA GLU A 146 -23.40 -45.97 19.31
C GLU A 146 -24.48 -45.55 18.30
N ARG A 147 -24.26 -44.41 17.62
CA ARG A 147 -25.05 -44.06 16.45
C ARG A 147 -24.57 -44.96 15.32
N GLU A 148 -25.45 -45.82 14.82
CA GLU A 148 -25.27 -46.55 13.57
C GLU A 148 -25.05 -45.54 12.41
N GLU A 149 -24.10 -45.87 11.53
CA GLU A 149 -23.91 -45.22 10.22
C GLU A 149 -25.05 -45.55 9.25
#